data_AF-A0A9X7DLE9-F1
#
_entry.id   AF-A0A9X7DLE9-F1
#
_cell.length_a   1.000
_cell.length_b   1.000
_cell.length_c   1.000
_cell.angle_alpha   90.00
_cell.angle_beta   90.00
_cell.angle_gamma   90.00
#
_symmetry.space_group_name_H-M   'P 1'
#
loop_
_entity.id
_entity.type
_entity.pdbx_description
1 polymer ?
#
loop_
_entity_poly.entity_id
_entity_poly.type
_entity_poly.pdbx_seq_one_letter_code
_entity_poly.pdbx_strand_id
1 'polypeptide(L)'
;MRKNEFVKDTIRNILKMAISEDNKKSGDCLSVNSAIELFLENQDVAEKIKQNFSKTEKIIFELLEFGQILGEIPKHLDIEKLSQFILNSFVGLRVLTKTTNDKNKLKNILVMTLSFLD
;
A
#
# COMPACT_ATOMS: atom_id res chain seq x y z
N MET A 1 -15.13 -18.72 17.84
CA MET A 1 -15.40 -18.01 16.57
C MET A 1 -14.15 -17.25 16.17
N ARG A 2 -13.51 -17.56 15.04
CA ARG A 2 -12.45 -16.66 14.52
C ARG A 2 -13.14 -15.35 14.12
N LYS A 3 -12.68 -14.24 14.68
CA LYS A 3 -13.03 -12.91 14.18
C LYS A 3 -12.62 -12.90 12.70
N ASN A 4 -13.57 -12.74 11.79
CA ASN A 4 -13.25 -12.65 10.37
C ASN A 4 -12.70 -11.22 10.19
N GLU A 5 -11.38 -11.08 10.04
CA GLU A 5 -10.73 -9.78 9.88
C GLU A 5 -10.51 -9.49 8.39
N PHE A 6 -11.62 -9.40 7.65
CA PHE A 6 -11.61 -9.27 6.18
C PHE A 6 -10.80 -8.05 5.72
N VAL A 7 -10.95 -6.92 6.41
CA VAL A 7 -10.26 -5.67 6.08
C VAL A 7 -8.78 -5.78 6.35
N LYS A 8 -8.38 -6.29 7.52
CA LYS A 8 -6.96 -6.48 7.86
C LYS A 8 -6.29 -7.49 6.94
N ASP A 9 -6.99 -8.56 6.58
CA ASP A 9 -6.51 -9.57 5.63
C ASP A 9 -6.33 -8.96 4.22
N THR A 10 -7.26 -8.10 3.80
CA THR A 10 -7.19 -7.42 2.50
C THR A 10 -6.01 -6.45 2.45
N ILE A 11 -5.82 -5.61 3.47
CA ILE A 11 -4.65 -4.72 3.58
C ILE A 11 -3.34 -5.53 3.60
N ARG A 12 -3.30 -6.65 4.35
CA ARG A 12 -2.15 -7.57 4.35
C ARG A 12 -1.84 -8.09 2.96
N ASN A 13 -2.85 -8.45 2.18
CA ASN A 13 -2.67 -8.95 0.82
C ASN A 13 -2.16 -7.84 -0.12
N ILE A 14 -2.66 -6.61 -0.01
CA ILE A 14 -2.15 -5.45 -0.76
C ILE A 14 -0.65 -5.23 -0.45
N LEU A 15 -0.26 -5.22 0.82
CA LEU A 15 1.15 -5.07 1.20
C LEU A 15 2.02 -6.26 0.75
N LYS A 16 1.48 -7.48 0.75
CA LYS A 16 2.17 -8.66 0.18
C LYS A 16 2.37 -8.54 -1.33
N MET A 17 1.43 -7.95 -2.06
CA MET A 17 1.58 -7.71 -3.49
C MET A 17 2.74 -6.74 -3.78
N ALA A 18 3.02 -5.77 -2.90
CA ALA A 18 4.16 -4.87 -3.04
C ALA A 18 5.52 -5.57 -2.98
N ILE A 19 5.59 -6.70 -2.26
CA ILE A 19 6.83 -7.48 -2.08
C ILE A 19 6.95 -8.69 -3.01
N SER A 20 5.88 -9.05 -3.73
CA SER A 20 5.89 -10.20 -4.64
C SER A 20 6.68 -9.91 -5.92
N GLU A 21 7.58 -10.83 -6.27
CA GLU A 21 8.34 -10.82 -7.53
C GLU A 21 7.47 -11.14 -8.76
N ASP A 22 6.27 -11.70 -8.58
CA ASP A 22 5.35 -12.09 -9.67
C ASP A 22 4.78 -10.90 -10.46
N ASN A 23 4.98 -9.66 -10.00
CA ASN A 23 4.68 -8.45 -10.77
C ASN A 23 5.48 -8.33 -12.08
N LYS A 24 6.46 -9.23 -12.34
CA LYS A 24 7.17 -9.32 -13.64
C LYS A 24 6.35 -9.99 -14.76
N LYS A 25 5.30 -10.77 -14.45
CA LYS A 25 4.56 -11.55 -15.47
C LYS A 25 3.41 -10.80 -16.15
N SER A 26 2.95 -9.69 -15.59
CA SER A 26 1.97 -8.80 -16.21
C SER A 26 2.71 -7.54 -16.68
N GLY A 27 2.86 -7.35 -17.99
CA GLY A 27 3.67 -6.31 -18.64
C GLY A 27 3.28 -4.83 -18.40
N ASP A 28 2.55 -4.50 -17.34
CA ASP A 28 1.93 -3.19 -17.12
C ASP A 28 2.28 -2.51 -15.78
N CYS A 29 3.21 -3.03 -14.98
CA CYS A 29 3.54 -2.41 -13.70
C CYS A 29 4.68 -1.40 -13.82
N LEU A 30 4.35 -0.11 -14.05
CA LEU A 30 5.31 0.98 -13.93
C LEU A 30 5.91 0.97 -12.50
N SER A 31 7.23 0.81 -12.39
CA SER A 31 7.94 0.87 -11.11
C SER A 31 7.80 2.26 -10.49
N VAL A 32 7.80 2.36 -9.16
CA VAL A 32 7.77 3.66 -8.46
C VAL A 32 8.95 4.54 -8.90
N ASN A 33 10.14 3.96 -9.07
CA ASN A 33 11.32 4.71 -9.50
C ASN A 33 11.15 5.26 -10.92
N SER A 34 10.67 4.43 -11.85
CA SER A 34 10.39 4.88 -13.23
C SER A 34 9.25 5.90 -13.27
N ALA A 35 8.27 5.80 -12.38
CA ALA A 35 7.24 6.83 -12.22
C ALA A 35 7.86 8.16 -11.76
N ILE A 36 8.78 8.14 -10.80
CA ILE A 36 9.48 9.35 -10.34
C ILE A 36 10.33 9.97 -11.47
N GLU A 37 11.09 9.16 -12.21
CA GLU A 37 11.90 9.62 -13.35
C GLU A 37 11.01 10.29 -14.41
N LEU A 38 9.92 9.63 -14.83
CA LEU A 38 8.98 10.18 -15.81
C LEU A 38 8.21 11.40 -15.31
N PHE A 39 7.92 11.46 -14.00
CA PHE A 39 7.26 12.60 -13.36
C PHE A 39 8.11 13.87 -13.50
N LEU A 40 9.43 13.76 -13.39
CA LEU A 40 10.35 14.89 -13.48
C LEU A 40 10.50 15.42 -14.92
N GLU A 41 10.31 14.55 -15.91
CA GLU A 41 10.55 14.88 -17.33
C GLU A 41 9.29 15.32 -18.09
N ASN A 42 8.09 14.91 -17.65
CA ASN A 42 6.85 15.13 -18.40
C ASN A 42 5.65 15.46 -17.51
N GLN A 43 5.07 16.65 -17.69
CA GLN A 43 3.93 17.14 -16.89
C GLN A 43 2.65 16.29 -17.06
N ASP A 44 2.36 15.80 -18.27
CA ASP A 44 1.17 14.97 -18.52
C ASP A 44 1.29 13.59 -17.85
N VAL A 45 2.51 13.05 -17.80
CA VAL A 45 2.80 11.80 -17.08
C VAL A 45 2.77 12.03 -15.57
N ALA A 46 3.27 13.18 -15.11
CA ALA A 46 3.23 13.57 -13.72
C ALA A 46 1.80 13.63 -13.16
N GLU A 47 0.86 14.18 -13.93
CA GLU A 47 -0.54 14.25 -13.53
C GLU A 47 -1.19 12.85 -13.43
N LYS A 48 -0.93 11.97 -14.41
CA LYS A 48 -1.42 10.58 -14.37
C LYS A 48 -0.89 9.81 -13.15
N ILE A 49 0.37 10.00 -12.81
CA ILE A 49 0.98 9.35 -11.63
C ILE A 49 0.33 9.85 -10.34
N LYS A 50 0.13 11.17 -10.20
CA LYS A 50 -0.60 11.75 -9.05
C LYS A 50 -2.01 11.17 -8.94
N GLN A 51 -2.75 11.14 -10.04
CA GLN A 51 -4.10 10.57 -10.07
C GLN A 51 -4.12 9.09 -9.65
N ASN A 52 -3.12 8.30 -10.07
CA ASN A 52 -3.03 6.89 -9.68
C ASN A 52 -2.76 6.72 -8.18
N PHE A 53 -1.87 7.52 -7.59
CA PHE A 53 -1.64 7.48 -6.15
C PHE A 53 -2.89 7.94 -5.37
N SER A 54 -3.53 9.03 -5.76
CA SER A 54 -4.78 9.49 -5.11
C SER A 54 -5.91 8.46 -5.21
N LYS A 55 -6.05 7.76 -6.35
CA LYS A 55 -7.02 6.67 -6.48
C LYS A 55 -6.71 5.50 -5.53
N THR A 56 -5.43 5.14 -5.41
CA THR A 56 -5.00 4.06 -4.51
C THR A 56 -5.24 4.44 -3.05
N GLU A 57 -4.94 5.68 -2.67
CA GLU A 57 -5.22 6.23 -1.33
C GLU A 57 -6.70 6.13 -0.99
N LYS A 58 -7.56 6.56 -1.92
CA LYS A 58 -9.01 6.53 -1.75
C LYS A 58 -9.54 5.11 -1.53
N ILE A 59 -9.05 4.13 -2.30
CA ILE A 59 -9.43 2.72 -2.11
C ILE A 59 -9.02 2.20 -0.73
N ILE A 60 -7.82 2.56 -0.27
CA ILE A 60 -7.35 2.19 1.07
C ILE A 60 -8.21 2.86 2.15
N PHE A 61 -8.54 4.14 1.98
CA PHE A 61 -9.42 4.88 2.89
C PHE A 61 -10.79 4.21 3.02
N GLU A 62 -11.47 3.95 1.91
CA GLU A 62 -12.81 3.35 1.89
C GLU A 62 -12.81 1.96 2.55
N LEU A 63 -11.75 1.18 2.32
CA LEU A 63 -11.57 -0.14 2.94
C LEU A 63 -11.38 -0.04 4.47
N LEU A 64 -10.60 0.92 4.93
CA LEU A 64 -10.39 1.16 6.36
C LEU A 64 -11.64 1.70 7.07
N GLU A 65 -12.36 2.62 6.43
CA GLU A 65 -13.64 3.15 6.91
C GLU A 65 -14.66 2.02 7.07
N PHE A 66 -14.75 1.13 6.08
CA PHE A 66 -15.56 -0.08 6.18
C PHE A 66 -15.12 -0.98 7.34
N GLY A 67 -13.82 -1.12 7.57
CA GLY A 67 -13.27 -1.85 8.71
C GLY A 67 -13.64 -1.25 10.06
N GLN A 68 -13.72 0.08 10.17
CA GLN A 68 -14.21 0.75 11.38
C GLN A 68 -15.70 0.49 11.61
N ILE A 69 -16.52 0.50 10.55
CA ILE A 69 -17.95 0.19 10.62
C ILE A 69 -18.16 -1.25 11.13
N LEU A 70 -17.36 -2.19 10.63
CA LEU A 70 -17.39 -3.60 11.06
C LEU A 70 -16.77 -3.86 12.44
N GLY A 71 -16.09 -2.88 13.04
CA GLY A 71 -15.37 -3.05 14.31
C GLY A 71 -14.10 -3.89 14.18
N GLU A 72 -13.59 -4.06 12.96
CA GLU A 72 -12.27 -4.64 12.69
C GLU A 72 -11.15 -3.63 12.99
N ILE A 73 -11.37 -2.36 12.65
CA ILE A 73 -10.44 -1.25 12.89
C ILE A 73 -10.94 -0.41 14.08
N PRO A 74 -10.09 -0.07 15.06
CA PRO A 74 -10.51 0.75 16.19
C PRO A 74 -11.02 2.15 15.77
N LYS A 75 -12.12 2.59 16.41
CA LYS A 75 -12.74 3.91 16.14
C LYS A 75 -11.88 5.12 16.54
N HIS A 76 -10.85 4.91 17.37
CA HIS A 76 -9.96 5.99 17.80
C HIS A 76 -8.87 6.31 16.76
N LEU A 77 -8.70 5.45 15.75
CA LEU A 77 -7.76 5.68 14.67
C LEU A 77 -8.33 6.70 13.68
N ASP A 78 -7.47 7.61 13.25
CA ASP A 78 -7.75 8.57 12.18
C ASP A 78 -7.55 7.87 10.83
N ILE A 79 -8.66 7.57 10.14
CA ILE A 79 -8.63 6.78 8.90
C ILE A 79 -7.93 7.50 7.75
N GLU A 80 -8.00 8.82 7.70
CA GLU A 80 -7.30 9.61 6.69
C GLU A 80 -5.78 9.50 6.90
N LYS A 81 -5.30 9.66 8.13
CA LYS A 81 -3.86 9.49 8.41
C LYS A 81 -3.41 8.04 8.22
N LEU A 82 -4.26 7.08 8.60
CA LEU A 82 -3.94 5.67 8.46
C LEU A 82 -3.87 5.25 6.97
N SER A 83 -4.76 5.76 6.12
CA SER A 83 -4.72 5.48 4.67
C SER A 83 -3.47 6.05 4.02
N GLN A 84 -3.09 7.29 4.37
CA GLN A 84 -1.84 7.92 3.92
C GLN A 84 -0.61 7.10 4.35
N PHE A 85 -0.58 6.64 5.61
CA PHE A 85 0.51 5.83 6.14
C PHE A 85 0.63 4.48 5.43
N ILE A 86 -0.48 3.80 5.17
CA ILE A 86 -0.49 2.51 4.46
C ILE A 86 -0.07 2.70 3.01
N LEU A 87 -0.54 3.74 2.31
CA LEU A 87 -0.09 4.06 0.96
C LEU A 87 1.41 4.30 0.91
N ASN A 88 1.93 5.11 1.83
CA ASN A 88 3.37 5.37 1.94
C ASN A 88 4.16 4.07 2.18
N SER A 89 3.68 3.19 3.07
CA SER A 89 4.30 1.89 3.32
C SER A 89 4.28 1.00 2.08
N PHE A 90 3.16 0.95 1.34
CA PHE A 90 3.02 0.19 0.09
C PHE A 90 4.01 0.67 -0.98
N VAL A 91 4.08 1.99 -1.20
CA VAL A 91 5.00 2.61 -2.16
C VAL A 91 6.46 2.36 -1.75
N GLY A 92 6.79 2.55 -0.47
CA GLY A 92 8.12 2.29 0.07
C GLY A 92 8.57 0.84 -0.09
N LEU A 93 7.68 -0.13 0.15
CA LEU A 93 7.96 -1.55 -0.09
C LEU A 93 8.25 -1.84 -1.57
N ARG A 94 7.51 -1.23 -2.51
CA ARG A 94 7.77 -1.38 -3.96
C ARG A 94 9.13 -0.82 -4.38
N VAL A 95 9.62 0.23 -3.72
CA VAL A 95 10.97 0.76 -3.94
C VAL A 95 12.02 -0.17 -3.34
N LEU A 96 11.85 -0.58 -2.08
CA LEU A 96 12.82 -1.40 -1.37
C LEU A 96 13.04 -2.77 -2.02
N THR A 97 12.01 -3.37 -2.62
CA THR A 97 12.17 -4.66 -3.32
C THR A 97 13.08 -4.59 -4.55
N LYS A 98 13.37 -3.38 -5.05
CA LYS A 98 14.34 -3.15 -6.13
C LYS A 98 15.75 -2.84 -5.63
N THR A 99 15.89 -2.46 -4.36
CA THR A 99 17.16 -2.01 -3.78
C THR A 99 17.72 -2.96 -2.72
N THR A 100 16.95 -3.96 -2.28
CA THR A 100 17.40 -4.97 -1.33
C THR A 100 16.78 -6.35 -1.59
N ASN A 101 17.55 -7.40 -1.30
CA ASN A 101 17.09 -8.79 -1.26
C ASN A 101 16.81 -9.27 0.18
N ASP A 102 16.88 -8.37 1.17
CA ASP A 102 16.61 -8.71 2.58
C ASP A 102 15.11 -8.93 2.81
N LYS A 103 14.68 -10.18 2.64
CA LYS A 103 13.29 -10.62 2.84
C LYS A 103 12.82 -10.40 4.28
N ASN A 104 13.72 -10.44 5.26
CA ASN A 104 13.37 -10.21 6.66
C ASN A 104 13.06 -8.73 6.89
N LYS A 105 13.87 -7.82 6.34
CA LYS A 105 13.61 -6.38 6.39
C LYS A 105 12.24 -6.04 5.78
N LEU A 106 11.93 -6.56 4.59
CA LEU A 106 10.65 -6.34 3.93
C LEU A 106 9.47 -6.89 4.75
N LYS A 107 9.64 -8.09 5.31
CA LYS A 107 8.63 -8.70 6.20
C LYS A 107 8.42 -7.89 7.47
N ASN A 108 9.49 -7.37 8.09
CA ASN A 108 9.39 -6.55 9.30
C ASN A 108 8.61 -5.27 9.06
N ILE A 109 8.86 -4.59 7.93
CA ILE A 109 8.09 -3.40 7.54
C ILE A 109 6.61 -3.77 7.36
N LEU A 110 6.30 -4.84 6.64
CA LEU A 110 4.92 -5.30 6.45
C LEU A 110 4.22 -5.59 7.79
N VAL A 111 4.87 -6.32 8.69
CA VAL A 111 4.30 -6.66 10.02
C VAL A 111 4.10 -5.40 10.85
N MET A 112 5.07 -4.49 10.86
CA MET A 112 4.96 -3.20 11.56
C MET A 112 3.85 -2.33 10.99
N THR A 113 3.67 -2.27 9.66
CA THR A 113 2.56 -1.52 9.06
C THR A 113 1.22 -2.08 9.50
N LEU A 114 1.08 -3.41 9.60
CA LEU A 114 -0.17 -4.05 10.00
C LEU A 114 -0.50 -3.84 11.48
N SER A 115 0.48 -3.65 12.37
CA SER A 115 0.19 -3.40 13.78
C SER A 115 -0.48 -2.05 14.04
N PHE A 116 -0.48 -1.13 13.07
CA PHE A 116 -1.24 0.13 13.16
C PHE A 116 -2.74 -0.05 12.85
N LEU A 117 -3.19 -1.26 12.49
CA LEU A 117 -4.60 -1.57 12.28
C LEU A 117 -5.32 -2.00 13.58
N ASP A 118 -4.58 -2.13 14.69
CA ASP A 118 -5.03 -2.66 15.99
C ASP A 118 -5.13 -1.57 17.07
#